data_AF-A0A534LWM2-F1
#
_entry.id   AF-A0A534LWM2-F1
#
_cell.length_a   1.000
_cell.length_b   1.000
_cell.length_c   1.000
_cell.angle_alpha   90.00
_cell.angle_beta   90.00
_cell.angle_gamma   90.00
#
_symmetry.space_group_name_H-M   'P 1'
#
loop_
_entity.id
_entity.type
_entity.pdbx_description
1 polymer ?
#
loop_
_entity_poly.entity_id
_entity_poly.type
_entity_poly.pdbx_seq_one_letter_code
_entity_poly.pdbx_strand_id
1 'polypeptide(L)'
;MSPTDTSPCLVLLSYDVTKANRSAASRVAHLIYGRADVRVSETRPFIQRAGVVWIGQSVFVVPEPDARELAEKLRGLGAIVTMAPIAVDAIRFEAFRRRALGRRPA
;
A
#
# COMPACT_ATOMS: atom_id res chain seq x y z
N MET A 1 1.94 -16.72 29.02
CA MET A 1 1.92 -15.52 28.16
C MET A 1 2.06 -15.99 26.73
N SER A 2 0.96 -16.12 26.00
CA SER A 2 1.02 -16.43 24.56
C SER A 2 1.74 -15.30 23.84
N PRO A 3 2.59 -15.57 22.84
CA PRO A 3 3.11 -14.49 22.01
C PRO A 3 1.89 -13.79 21.40
N THR A 4 1.68 -12.53 21.76
CA THR A 4 0.71 -11.69 21.07
C THR A 4 1.09 -11.78 19.61
N ASP A 5 0.15 -12.24 18.79
CA ASP A 5 0.32 -12.35 17.35
C ASP A 5 0.42 -10.91 16.82
N THR A 6 1.62 -10.33 16.88
CA THR A 6 1.95 -8.99 16.37
C THR A 6 2.07 -9.05 14.85
N SER A 7 1.26 -9.89 14.20
CA SER A 7 1.11 -9.90 12.77
C SER A 7 0.53 -8.54 12.38
N PRO A 8 1.24 -7.73 11.57
CA PRO A 8 0.73 -6.44 11.17
C PRO A 8 -0.62 -6.64 10.47
N CYS A 9 -1.66 -5.96 10.94
CA CYS A 9 -2.96 -5.97 10.29
C CYS A 9 -2.78 -5.38 8.88
N LEU A 10 -2.85 -6.24 7.87
CA LEU A 10 -2.75 -5.84 6.48
C LEU A 10 -4.15 -5.63 5.93
N VAL A 11 -4.28 -4.68 5.02
CA VAL A 11 -5.53 -4.32 4.35
C VAL A 11 -5.34 -4.42 2.86
N LEU A 12 -6.25 -5.14 2.20
CA LEU A 12 -6.46 -5.03 0.77
C LEU A 12 -7.27 -3.76 0.50
N LEU A 13 -6.67 -2.82 -0.21
CA LEU A 13 -7.28 -1.56 -0.60
C LEU A 13 -7.41 -1.54 -2.12
N SER A 14 -8.62 -1.34 -2.61
CA SER A 14 -8.89 -1.06 -4.02
C SER A 14 -9.54 0.30 -4.18
N TYR A 15 -9.22 1.00 -5.27
CA TYR A 15 -9.90 2.24 -5.60
C TYR A 15 -10.31 2.32 -7.07
N ASP A 16 -11.32 3.13 -7.34
CA ASP A 16 -11.74 3.48 -8.69
C ASP A 16 -11.98 4.99 -8.81
N VAL A 17 -11.63 5.55 -9.97
CA VAL A 17 -11.85 6.96 -10.29
C VAL A 17 -12.73 7.01 -11.52
N THR A 18 -13.86 7.73 -11.43
CA THR A 18 -14.78 7.83 -12.54
C THR A 18 -14.09 8.44 -13.77
N LYS A 19 -14.30 7.82 -14.95
CA LYS A 19 -13.64 8.21 -16.21
C LYS A 19 -13.84 9.69 -16.60
N ALA A 20 -14.90 10.33 -16.09
CA ALA A 20 -15.20 11.73 -16.32
C ALA A 20 -14.18 12.69 -15.67
N ASN A 21 -13.38 12.23 -14.69
CA ASN A 21 -12.52 13.09 -13.88
C ASN A 21 -11.02 12.82 -14.11
N ARG A 22 -10.52 13.19 -15.29
CA ARG A 22 -9.09 13.03 -15.66
C ARG A 22 -8.14 13.77 -14.72
N SER A 23 -8.55 14.92 -14.18
CA SER A 23 -7.73 15.67 -13.22
C SER A 23 -7.63 14.94 -11.87
N ALA A 24 -8.70 14.30 -11.39
CA ALA A 24 -8.63 13.43 -10.22
C ALA A 24 -7.71 12.24 -10.44
N ALA A 25 -7.78 11.57 -11.60
CA ALA A 25 -6.90 10.44 -11.91
C ALA A 25 -5.41 10.84 -11.86
N SER A 26 -5.04 12.01 -12.40
CA SER A 26 -3.67 12.54 -12.29
C SER A 26 -3.26 12.82 -10.84
N ARG A 27 -4.14 13.42 -10.04
CA ARG A 27 -3.87 13.71 -8.62
C ARG A 27 -3.73 12.43 -7.79
N VAL A 28 -4.50 11.40 -8.08
CA VAL A 28 -4.38 10.06 -7.49
C VAL A 28 -3.03 9.45 -7.85
N ALA A 29 -2.61 9.51 -9.11
CA ALA A 29 -1.31 9.01 -9.53
C ALA A 29 -0.16 9.73 -8.80
N HIS A 30 -0.24 11.06 -8.66
CA HIS A 30 0.74 11.84 -7.91
C HIS A 30 0.79 11.46 -6.42
N LEU A 31 -0.36 11.18 -5.81
CA LEU A 31 -0.44 10.74 -4.41
C LEU A 31 0.23 9.38 -4.20
N ILE A 32 -0.03 8.43 -5.10
CA ILE A 32 0.43 7.04 -4.95
C ILE A 32 1.90 6.90 -5.37
N TYR A 33 2.23 7.39 -6.56
CA TYR A 33 3.52 7.16 -7.21
C TYR A 33 4.51 8.32 -7.05
N GLY A 34 4.03 9.47 -6.57
CA GLY A 34 4.81 10.69 -6.47
C GLY A 34 4.82 11.51 -7.75
N ARG A 35 5.58 12.59 -7.72
CA ARG A 35 5.77 13.54 -8.82
C ARG A 35 7.24 13.60 -9.19
N ALA A 36 7.54 13.47 -10.48
CA ALA A 36 8.92 13.53 -10.98
C ALA A 36 9.56 14.92 -10.87
N ASP A 37 8.74 15.98 -10.90
CA ASP A 37 9.18 17.38 -10.80
C ASP A 37 9.41 17.84 -9.36
N VAL A 38 8.95 17.08 -8.36
CA VAL A 38 9.10 17.40 -6.94
C VAL A 38 10.23 16.55 -6.36
N ARG A 39 11.45 17.08 -6.42
CA ARG A 39 12.67 16.38 -5.95
C ARG A 39 12.67 16.09 -4.45
N VAL A 40 11.88 16.82 -3.67
CA VAL A 40 11.71 16.64 -2.23
C VAL A 40 10.25 16.91 -1.91
N SER A 41 9.40 15.88 -1.98
CA SER A 41 8.12 15.97 -1.27
C SER A 41 8.41 15.68 0.19
N GLU A 42 7.98 16.56 1.10
CA GLU A 42 8.03 16.31 2.55
C GLU A 42 7.32 15.01 2.94
N THR A 43 6.41 14.52 2.10
CA THR A 43 5.71 13.26 2.28
C THR A 43 6.13 12.23 1.24
N ARG A 44 6.73 11.13 1.71
CA ARG A 44 7.08 10.00 0.84
C ARG A 44 5.82 9.44 0.15
N PRO A 45 5.82 9.25 -1.19
CA PRO A 45 4.71 8.62 -1.91
C PRO A 45 4.35 7.26 -1.34
N PHE A 46 3.06 6.89 -1.38
CA PHE A 46 2.59 5.65 -0.77
C PHE A 46 3.28 4.40 -1.32
N ILE A 47 3.57 4.34 -2.62
CA ILE A 47 4.26 3.20 -3.24
C ILE A 47 5.66 2.94 -2.66
N GLN A 48 6.27 3.93 -2.03
CA GLN A 48 7.62 3.85 -1.46
C GLN A 48 7.61 3.63 0.07
N ARG A 49 6.43 3.55 0.70
CA ARG A 49 6.31 3.30 2.14
C ARG A 49 6.51 1.82 2.44
N ALA A 50 7.09 1.54 3.60
CA ALA A 50 7.39 0.17 4.00
C ALA A 50 6.08 -0.65 4.16
N GLY A 51 6.06 -1.86 3.60
CA GLY A 51 4.90 -2.75 3.67
C GLY A 51 3.78 -2.46 2.66
N VAL A 52 3.85 -1.36 1.91
CA VAL A 52 2.92 -1.09 0.82
C VAL A 52 3.32 -1.90 -0.41
N VAL A 53 2.38 -2.69 -0.93
CA VAL A 53 2.58 -3.58 -2.07
C VAL A 53 1.50 -3.31 -3.11
N TRP A 54 1.92 -3.04 -4.34
CA TRP A 54 1.02 -2.95 -5.48
C TRP A 54 0.80 -4.34 -6.09
N ILE A 55 -0.46 -4.78 -6.19
CA ILE A 55 -0.80 -6.12 -6.67
C ILE A 55 -1.38 -6.09 -8.10
N GLY A 56 -1.99 -4.97 -8.49
CA GLY A 56 -2.59 -4.83 -9.81
C GLY A 56 -3.32 -3.50 -9.96
N GLN A 57 -4.01 -3.31 -11.08
CA GLN A 57 -4.64 -2.04 -11.41
C GLN A 57 -5.50 -1.49 -10.26
N SER A 58 -5.03 -0.41 -9.64
CA SER A 58 -5.67 0.27 -8.50
C SER A 58 -5.91 -0.59 -7.26
N VAL A 59 -5.15 -1.68 -7.07
CA VAL A 59 -5.25 -2.60 -5.92
C VAL A 59 -3.92 -2.72 -5.18
N PHE A 60 -3.98 -2.60 -3.86
CA PHE A 60 -2.83 -2.57 -2.96
C PHE A 60 -3.04 -3.47 -1.75
N VAL A 61 -1.96 -4.04 -1.23
CA VAL A 61 -1.88 -4.51 0.15
C VAL A 61 -1.06 -3.51 0.95
N VAL A 62 -1.60 -3.09 2.09
CA VAL A 62 -1.14 -1.92 2.81
C VAL A 62 -1.19 -2.20 4.32
N PRO A 63 -0.21 -1.76 5.12
CA PRO A 63 -0.36 -1.74 6.57
C PRO A 63 -1.58 -0.91 6.97
N GLU A 64 -2.34 -1.35 7.96
CA GLU A 64 -3.60 -0.70 8.33
C GLU A 64 -3.52 0.82 8.55
N PRO A 65 -2.49 1.38 9.23
CA PRO A 65 -2.37 2.84 9.38
C PRO A 65 -2.25 3.57 8.04
N ASP A 66 -1.39 3.08 7.15
CA ASP A 66 -1.21 3.63 5.80
C ASP A 66 -2.46 3.43 4.94
N ALA A 67 -3.20 2.33 5.14
CA ALA A 67 -4.42 2.04 4.40
C ALA A 67 -5.53 3.05 4.73
N ARG A 68 -5.67 3.42 6.01
CA ARG A 68 -6.62 4.45 6.46
C ARG A 68 -6.24 5.82 5.88
N GLU A 69 -4.98 6.22 5.99
CA GLU A 69 -4.49 7.49 5.45
C GLU A 69 -4.68 7.56 3.92
N LEU A 70 -4.35 6.49 3.21
CA LEU A 70 -4.51 6.42 1.76
C LEU A 70 -6.00 6.52 1.38
N ALA A 71 -6.88 5.80 2.08
CA ALA A 71 -8.31 5.81 1.81
C ALA A 71 -8.93 7.19 2.03
N GLU A 72 -8.57 7.89 3.10
CA GLU A 72 -9.02 9.27 3.34
C GLU A 72 -8.60 10.21 2.21
N LYS A 73 -7.32 10.18 1.83
CA LYS A 73 -6.79 11.02 0.75
C LYS A 73 -7.43 10.70 -0.61
N LEU A 74 -7.62 9.43 -0.93
CA LEU A 74 -8.28 8.99 -2.17
C LEU A 74 -9.75 9.42 -2.23
N ARG A 75 -10.50 9.25 -1.13
CA ARG A 75 -11.89 9.74 -1.05
C ARG A 75 -11.96 11.25 -1.20
N GLY A 76 -11.03 12.00 -0.61
CA GLY A 76 -10.90 13.44 -0.80
C GLY A 76 -10.60 13.88 -2.24
N LEU A 77 -10.06 12.97 -3.06
CA LEU A 77 -9.86 13.18 -4.50
C LEU A 77 -11.04 12.71 -5.37
N GLY A 78 -12.12 12.22 -4.74
CA GLY A 78 -13.31 11.72 -5.43
C GLY A 78 -13.21 10.27 -5.91
N ALA A 79 -12.24 9.50 -5.41
CA ALA A 79 -12.17 8.07 -5.68
C ALA A 79 -13.15 7.28 -4.80
N ILE A 80 -13.72 6.23 -5.37
CA ILE A 80 -14.44 5.19 -4.62
C ILE A 80 -13.39 4.25 -4.04
N VAL A 81 -13.42 3.98 -2.74
CA VAL A 81 -12.41 3.17 -2.05
C VAL A 81 -13.08 2.04 -1.28
N THR A 82 -12.61 0.82 -1.54
CA THR A 82 -12.99 -0.39 -0.80
C THR A 82 -11.77 -0.88 -0.02
N MET A 83 -12.00 -1.26 1.24
CA MET A 83 -10.97 -1.80 2.13
C MET A 83 -11.47 -3.10 2.73
N ALA A 84 -10.62 -4.11 2.74
CA ALA A 84 -10.88 -5.37 3.41
C ALA A 84 -9.64 -5.80 4.20
N PRO A 85 -9.76 -6.12 5.51
CA PRO A 85 -8.65 -6.71 6.24
C PRO A 85 -8.29 -8.06 5.62
N ILE A 86 -6.99 -8.35 5.52
CA ILE A 86 -6.52 -9.67 5.10
C ILE A 86 -5.87 -10.37 6.29
N ALA A 87 -6.34 -11.57 6.57
CA ALA A 87 -5.64 -12.48 7.45
C ALA A 87 -4.62 -13.25 6.61
N VAL A 88 -3.34 -13.13 6.97
CA VAL A 88 -2.31 -14.00 6.43
C VAL A 88 -1.98 -15.01 7.51
N ASP A 89 -2.23 -16.28 7.21
CA ASP A 89 -1.82 -17.38 8.09
C ASP A 89 -0.30 -17.33 8.30
N ALA A 90 0.13 -17.28 9.56
CA ALA A 90 1.53 -17.09 9.92
C ALA A 90 2.44 -18.19 9.35
N ILE A 91 1.94 -19.44 9.27
CA ILE A 91 2.68 -20.58 8.71
C ILE A 91 2.89 -20.39 7.20
N ARG A 92 1.85 -19.98 6.46
CA ARG A 92 1.95 -19.67 5.03
C ARG A 92 2.81 -18.42 4.79
N PHE A 93 2.74 -17.42 5.67
CA PHE A 93 3.60 -16.23 5.59
C PHE A 93 5.08 -16.61 5.71
N GLU A 94 5.40 -17.61 6.54
CA GLU A 94 6.78 -18.09 6.69
C GLU A 94 7.40 -18.57 5.38
N ALA A 95 6.60 -19.17 4.50
CA ALA A 95 7.06 -19.58 3.17
C ALA A 95 7.54 -18.38 2.31
N PHE A 96 7.03 -17.18 2.57
CA PHE A 96 7.41 -15.94 1.90
C PHE A 96 8.48 -15.15 2.63
N ARG A 97 8.73 -15.44 3.92
CA ARG A 97 9.86 -14.87 4.63
C ARG A 97 11.12 -15.32 3.91
N ARG A 98 11.82 -14.37 3.27
CA ARG A 98 13.10 -14.64 2.60
C ARG A 98 13.98 -15.40 3.60
N ARG A 99 14.23 -16.70 3.37
CA ARG A 99 15.50 -17.31 3.80
C ARG A 99 16.53 -16.38 3.22
N ALA A 100 17.24 -15.64 4.07
CA ALA A 100 18.29 -14.73 3.62
C ALA A 100 19.10 -15.51 2.59
N LEU A 101 18.93 -15.16 1.32
CA LEU A 101 19.78 -15.67 0.25
C LEU A 101 21.17 -15.39 0.78
N GLY A 102 21.88 -16.46 1.13
CA GLY A 102 23.19 -16.36 1.72
C GLY A 102 23.94 -15.34 0.88
N ARG A 103 24.37 -14.25 1.52
CA ARG A 103 25.44 -13.42 0.97
C ARG A 103 26.48 -14.41 0.48
N ARG A 104 26.61 -14.61 -0.82
CA ARG A 104 27.79 -15.29 -1.35
C ARG A 104 28.95 -14.42 -0.89
N PRO A 105 29.88 -14.93 -0.06
CA PRO A 105 31.12 -14.21 0.16
C PRO A 105 31.76 -14.00 -1.21
N ALA A 106 32.20 -12.77 -1.45
CA ALA A 106 33.03 -12.40 -2.59
C ALA A 106 34.35 -13.17 -2.54
#